data_AF-A0A1I7RZW5-F1
#
_entry.id   AF-A0A1I7RZW5-F1
#
_cell.length_a   1.000
_cell.length_b   1.000
_cell.length_c   1.000
_cell.angle_alpha   90.00
_cell.angle_beta   90.00
_cell.angle_gamma   90.00
#
_symmetry.space_group_name_H-M   'P 1'
#
loop_
_entity.id
_entity.type
_entity.pdbx_description
1 polymer ?
#
loop_
_entity_poly.entity_id
_entity_poly.type
_entity_poly.pdbx_seq_one_letter_code
_entity_poly.pdbx_strand_id
1 'polypeptide(L)'
;MVANGHAKGDKKKLLEEFKTYADTKWEKYFNKLVKASGSGFLHKSGVTWPDFIVANLYESAQTYALEPILKMKNFKAIHDKVMTLPQLKHYLAHRK
;
A
#
# COMPACT_ATOMS: atom_id res chain seq x y z
N MET A 1 -4.99 -16.90 15.11
CA MET A 1 -4.20 -16.71 16.34
C MET A 1 -3.80 -15.25 16.38
N VAL A 2 -4.59 -14.42 17.07
CA VAL A 2 -4.29 -12.99 17.27
C VAL A 2 -3.88 -12.87 18.73
N ALA A 3 -2.58 -13.07 18.98
CA ALA A 3 -2.00 -12.77 20.27
C ALA A 3 -1.57 -11.30 20.25
N ASN A 4 -2.16 -10.50 21.15
CA ASN A 4 -1.56 -9.37 21.87
C ASN A 4 -2.57 -8.21 22.06
N GLY A 5 -2.94 -7.98 23.32
CA GLY A 5 -3.98 -7.07 23.77
C GLY A 5 -3.61 -5.58 23.78
N HIS A 6 -3.36 -4.97 22.62
CA HIS A 6 -2.97 -3.54 22.51
C HIS A 6 -3.79 -2.72 21.48
N ALA A 7 -4.99 -3.18 21.11
CA ALA A 7 -5.73 -2.76 19.91
C ALA A 7 -6.06 -1.26 19.72
N LYS A 8 -6.05 -0.40 20.76
CA LYS A 8 -6.41 1.04 20.62
C LYS A 8 -5.20 1.99 20.64
N GLY A 9 -4.16 1.70 21.42
CA GLY A 9 -2.96 2.56 21.52
C GLY A 9 -2.11 2.49 20.26
N ASP A 10 -1.89 1.28 19.75
CA ASP A 10 -1.04 1.04 18.58
C ASP A 10 -1.66 1.61 17.30
N LYS A 11 -2.98 1.52 17.14
CA LYS A 11 -3.67 2.11 15.99
C LYS A 11 -3.48 3.63 15.94
N LYS A 12 -3.58 4.32 17.09
CA LYS A 12 -3.40 5.78 17.15
C LYS A 12 -1.95 6.16 16.86
N LYS A 13 -0.99 5.43 17.43
CA LYS A 13 0.44 5.63 17.17
C LYS A 13 0.79 5.38 15.70
N LEU A 14 0.31 4.29 15.12
CA LEU A 14 0.46 3.97 13.70
C LEU A 14 -0.16 5.07 12.82
N LEU A 15 -1.36 5.55 13.15
CA LEU A 15 -1.99 6.67 12.44
C LEU A 15 -1.13 7.94 12.48
N GLU A 16 -0.56 8.29 13.63
CA GLU A 16 0.32 9.46 13.76
C GLU A 16 1.63 9.28 13.00
N GLU A 17 2.29 8.13 13.11
CA GLU A 17 3.52 7.83 12.36
C GLU A 17 3.29 7.83 10.84
N PHE A 18 2.21 7.21 10.36
CA PHE A 18 1.86 7.22 8.94
C PHE A 18 1.42 8.60 8.46
N LYS A 19 0.76 9.38 9.32
CA LYS A 19 0.44 10.77 9.00
C LYS A 19 1.72 11.59 8.87
N THR A 20 2.64 11.51 9.83
CA THR A 20 3.94 12.19 9.73
C THR A 20 4.69 11.74 8.47
N TYR A 21 4.68 10.45 8.15
CA TYR A 21 5.32 9.91 6.95
C TYR A 21 4.67 10.39 5.65
N ALA A 22 3.34 10.39 5.56
CA ALA A 22 2.59 10.90 4.41
C ALA A 22 2.72 12.43 4.26
N ASP A 23 2.77 13.15 5.38
CA ASP A 23 2.96 14.60 5.46
C ASP A 23 4.43 15.00 5.16
N THR A 24 5.40 14.10 5.40
CA THR A 24 6.72 14.27 4.79
C THR A 24 6.57 14.17 3.28
N LYS A 25 7.42 14.86 2.51
CA LYS A 25 7.36 14.96 1.04
C LYS A 25 7.37 13.61 0.29
N TRP A 26 7.33 12.49 1.00
CA TRP A 26 7.23 11.13 0.51
C TRP A 26 6.11 10.91 -0.48
N GLU A 27 4.88 11.37 -0.21
CA GLU A 27 3.79 11.23 -1.21
C GLU A 27 4.20 11.88 -2.54
N LYS A 28 4.79 13.07 -2.48
CA LYS A 28 5.28 13.79 -3.67
C LYS A 28 6.41 13.04 -4.38
N TYR A 29 7.36 12.44 -3.64
CA TYR A 29 8.43 11.65 -4.23
C TYR A 29 7.92 10.36 -4.86
N PHE A 30 7.06 9.64 -4.15
CA PHE A 30 6.43 8.42 -4.64
C PHE A 30 5.61 8.70 -5.90
N ASN A 31 4.83 9.79 -5.91
CA ASN A 31 4.06 10.20 -7.08
C ASN A 31 4.96 10.54 -8.28
N LYS A 32 6.14 11.15 -8.04
CA LYS A 32 7.13 11.38 -9.09
C LYS A 32 7.72 10.08 -9.63
N LEU A 33 8.02 9.10 -8.76
CA LEU A 33 8.56 7.79 -9.18
C LEU A 33 7.57 7.04 -10.06
N VAL A 34 6.31 6.93 -9.63
CA VAL A 34 5.25 6.25 -10.39
C VAL A 34 4.98 6.97 -11.72
N LYS A 35 5.05 8.31 -11.74
CA LYS A 35 4.91 9.07 -12.99
C LYS A 35 6.12 8.88 -13.92
N ALA A 36 7.33 8.84 -13.37
CA ALA A 36 8.57 8.66 -14.12
C ALA A 36 8.71 7.25 -14.71
N SER A 37 8.13 6.24 -14.07
CA SER A 37 8.13 4.87 -14.59
C SER A 37 7.34 4.75 -15.89
N GLY A 38 6.24 5.49 -16.04
CA GLY A 38 5.36 5.44 -17.22
C GLY A 38 4.60 4.12 -17.41
N SER A 39 4.93 3.08 -16.65
CA SER A 39 4.26 1.77 -16.64
C SER A 39 3.02 1.76 -15.73
N GLY A 40 2.93 2.75 -14.85
CA GLY A 40 2.01 2.80 -13.72
C GLY A 40 2.24 1.70 -12.68
N PHE A 41 3.45 1.15 -12.66
CA PHE A 41 4.08 0.47 -11.52
C PHE A 41 5.23 1.34 -11.00
N LEU A 42 5.95 0.92 -9.97
CA LEU A 42 7.11 1.65 -9.48
C LEU A 42 8.29 1.65 -10.45
N HIS A 43 8.45 0.59 -11.23
CA HIS A 43 9.55 0.45 -12.18
C HIS A 43 9.07 0.55 -13.64
N LYS A 44 9.91 1.10 -14.52
CA LYS A 44 9.58 1.24 -15.95
C LYS A 44 9.35 -0.11 -16.65
N SER A 45 10.06 -1.15 -16.21
CA SER A 45 9.95 -2.50 -16.76
C SER A 45 8.66 -3.25 -16.42
N GLY A 46 7.76 -2.65 -15.62
CA GLY A 46 6.50 -3.26 -15.20
C GLY A 46 6.49 -3.65 -13.72
N VAL A 47 5.76 -4.72 -13.39
CA VAL A 47 5.57 -5.18 -12.01
C VAL A 47 6.87 -5.67 -11.40
N THR A 48 7.15 -5.22 -10.18
CA THR A 48 8.32 -5.57 -9.38
C THR A 48 7.92 -5.89 -7.94
N TRP A 49 8.79 -6.53 -7.17
CA TRP A 49 8.51 -6.90 -5.77
C TRP A 49 8.01 -5.71 -4.89
N PRO A 50 8.48 -4.45 -5.06
CA PRO A 50 7.96 -3.31 -4.28
C PRO A 50 6.48 -3.01 -4.55
N ASP A 51 5.97 -3.29 -5.74
CA ASP A 51 4.56 -3.07 -6.07
C ASP A 51 3.65 -3.95 -5.20
N PHE A 52 4.10 -5.17 -4.88
CA PHE A 52 3.37 -6.07 -3.97
C PHE A 52 3.39 -5.59 -2.53
N ILE A 53 4.51 -5.00 -2.07
CA ILE A 53 4.58 -4.39 -0.73
C ILE A 53 3.61 -3.22 -0.63
N VAL A 54 3.56 -2.36 -1.65
CA VAL A 54 2.62 -1.23 -1.69
C VAL A 54 1.17 -1.72 -1.72
N ALA A 55 0.88 -2.75 -2.51
CA ALA A 55 -0.46 -3.34 -2.55
C ALA A 55 -0.88 -3.89 -1.18
N ASN A 56 -0.02 -4.67 -0.51
CA ASN A 56 -0.32 -5.21 0.81
C ASN A 56 -0.42 -4.12 1.90
N LEU A 57 0.38 -3.06 1.79
CA LEU A 57 0.29 -1.91 2.67
C LEU A 57 -1.04 -1.16 2.50
N TYR A 58 -1.55 -1.06 1.27
CA TYR A 58 -2.87 -0.50 1.00
C TYR A 58 -4.00 -1.39 1.56
N GLU A 59 -3.93 -2.72 1.40
CA GLU A 59 -4.89 -3.65 2.04
C GLU A 59 -4.86 -3.56 3.58
N SER A 60 -3.66 -3.45 4.15
CA SER A 60 -3.49 -3.25 5.59
C SER A 60 -4.10 -1.92 6.03
N ALA A 61 -3.90 -0.86 5.24
CA ALA A 61 -4.51 0.45 5.49
C ALA A 61 -6.05 0.39 5.46
N GLN A 62 -6.64 -0.42 4.57
CA GLN A 62 -8.08 -0.66 4.57
C GLN A 62 -8.51 -1.38 5.86
N THR A 63 -7.80 -2.44 6.23
CA THR A 63 -8.09 -3.25 7.43
C THR A 63 -8.04 -2.42 8.72
N TYR A 64 -7.03 -1.54 8.84
CA TYR A 64 -6.82 -0.71 10.03
C TYR A 64 -7.47 0.68 9.94
N ALA A 65 -8.14 1.02 8.82
CA ALA A 65 -8.68 2.34 8.53
C ALA A 65 -7.63 3.47 8.66
N LEU A 66 -6.47 3.29 8.02
CA LEU A 66 -5.38 4.26 7.98
C LEU A 66 -5.63 5.30 6.87
N GLU A 67 -6.48 6.27 7.18
CA GLU A 67 -6.88 7.39 6.30
C GLU A 67 -5.73 8.05 5.50
N PRO A 68 -4.54 8.34 6.07
CA PRO A 68 -3.46 8.98 5.32
C PRO A 68 -3.00 8.16 4.11
N ILE A 69 -2.86 6.84 4.28
CA ILE A 69 -2.44 5.93 3.20
C ILE A 69 -3.57 5.75 2.18
N LEU A 70 -4.80 5.64 2.64
CA LEU A 70 -5.98 5.47 1.77
C LEU A 70 -6.18 6.66 0.82
N LYS A 71 -5.71 7.85 1.20
CA LYS A 71 -5.73 9.07 0.38
C LYS A 71 -4.64 9.12 -0.69
N MET A 72 -3.60 8.29 -0.60
CA MET A 72 -2.51 8.25 -1.56
C MET A 72 -2.97 7.54 -2.85
N LYS A 73 -3.33 8.33 -3.87
CA LYS A 73 -3.90 7.82 -5.13
C LYS A 73 -3.05 6.75 -5.82
N ASN A 74 -1.72 6.90 -5.79
CA ASN A 74 -0.83 5.95 -6.44
C ASN A 74 -0.70 4.62 -5.69
N PHE A 75 -0.90 4.61 -4.37
CA PHE A 75 -0.95 3.35 -3.61
C PHE A 75 -2.18 2.54 -4.02
N LYS A 76 -3.34 3.21 -4.12
CA LYS A 76 -4.56 2.59 -4.64
C LYS A 76 -4.36 2.09 -6.07
N ALA A 77 -3.78 2.91 -6.94
CA ALA A 77 -3.58 2.53 -8.35
C ALA A 77 -2.67 1.31 -8.51
N ILE A 78 -1.57 1.25 -7.75
CA ILE A 78 -0.68 0.09 -7.73
C ILE A 78 -1.39 -1.13 -7.17
N HIS A 79 -2.12 -0.98 -6.06
CA HIS A 79 -2.93 -2.05 -5.48
C HIS A 79 -3.90 -2.64 -6.52
N ASP A 80 -4.73 -1.82 -7.14
CA ASP A 80 -5.72 -2.27 -8.12
C ASP A 80 -5.05 -3.00 -9.30
N LYS A 81 -3.92 -2.48 -9.79
CA LYS A 81 -3.15 -3.13 -10.85
C LYS A 81 -2.55 -4.47 -10.42
N VAL A 82 -1.97 -4.55 -9.23
CA VAL A 82 -1.42 -5.81 -8.70
C VAL A 82 -2.55 -6.83 -8.55
N MET A 83 -3.71 -6.45 -8.01
CA MET A 83 -4.84 -7.36 -7.81
C MET A 83 -5.49 -7.84 -9.12
N THR A 84 -5.29 -7.14 -10.23
CA THR A 84 -5.80 -7.56 -11.55
C THR A 84 -4.85 -8.51 -12.28
N LEU A 85 -3.64 -8.76 -11.75
CA LEU A 85 -2.68 -9.65 -12.38
C LEU A 85 -3.22 -11.09 -12.44
N PRO A 86 -3.34 -11.70 -13.63
CA PRO A 86 -3.95 -13.02 -13.79
C PRO A 86 -3.20 -14.10 -12.99
N GLN A 87 -1.87 -13.99 -12.89
CA GLN A 87 -1.03 -14.91 -12.12
C GLN A 87 -1.31 -14.89 -10.61
N LEU A 88 -1.87 -13.81 -10.09
CA LEU A 88 -2.21 -13.71 -8.67
C LEU A 88 -3.59 -14.21 -8.33
N LYS A 89 -4.49 -14.38 -9.31
CA LYS A 89 -5.88 -14.80 -9.06
C LYS A 89 -5.97 -16.06 -8.21
N HIS A 90 -5.16 -17.07 -8.55
CA HIS A 90 -5.14 -18.32 -7.79
C HIS A 90 -4.63 -18.09 -6.35
N TYR A 91 -3.55 -17.34 -6.16
CA TYR A 91 -3.02 -17.05 -4.83
C TYR A 91 -4.01 -16.25 -3.98
N LEU A 92 -4.60 -15.18 -4.54
CA LEU A 92 -5.55 -14.31 -3.86
C LEU A 92 -6.83 -15.07 -3.45
N ALA A 93 -7.27 -16.05 -4.26
CA ALA A 93 -8.43 -16.88 -3.93
C ALA A 93 -8.18 -17.88 -2.79
N HIS A 94 -6.93 -18.29 -2.57
CA HIS A 94 -6.58 -19.36 -1.62
C HIS A 94 -5.79 -18.90 -0.40
N ARG A 95 -5.27 -17.66 -0.39
CA ARG A 95 -4.53 -17.12 0.74
C ARG A 95 -5.47 -16.91 1.94
N LYS A 96 -5.01 -17.29 3.13
CA LYS A 96 -5.75 -17.18 4.41
C LYS A 96 -5.21 -16.05 5.26
#